data_AF-A0A534ZUV6-F1
#
_entry.id   AF-A0A534ZUV6-F1
#
_cell.length_a   1.000
_cell.length_b   1.000
_cell.length_c   1.000
_cell.angle_alpha   90.00
_cell.angle_beta   90.00
_cell.angle_gamma   90.00
#
_symmetry.space_group_name_H-M   'P 1'
#
loop_
_entity.id
_entity.type
_entity.pdbx_description
1 polymer ?
#
loop_
_entity_poly.entity_id
_entity_poly.type
_entity_poly.pdbx_seq_one_letter_code
_entity_poly.pdbx_strand_id
1 'polypeptide(L)'
;MPASQSEVLVGRRYLERGFLDAAMKLFVRNAELVTAGDWTGLADRLMERNRINDAVRICELGSVPLPRDRFLTLGDAALKRKDIDGAMRLYELADADQDRWTRFVDILTRLPDRARQAVEVAERHLRNPEPETFDDGRAPRRIKAVK
;
A
#
# COMPACT_ATOMS: atom_id res chain seq x y z
N MET A 1 26.12 20.65 3.03
CA MET A 1 27.12 19.85 2.27
C MET A 1 26.46 19.45 0.96
N PRO A 2 27.13 19.63 -0.19
CA PRO A 2 26.61 19.15 -1.47
C PRO A 2 26.53 17.61 -1.48
N ALA A 3 25.68 17.04 -2.34
CA ALA A 3 25.58 15.59 -2.45
C ALA A 3 26.90 14.99 -2.96
N SER A 4 27.20 13.77 -2.50
CA SER A 4 28.47 13.09 -2.75
C SER A 4 28.26 11.67 -3.23
N GLN A 5 28.76 11.35 -4.43
CA GLN A 5 28.72 9.97 -4.96
C GLN A 5 29.49 8.99 -4.06
N SER A 6 30.57 9.44 -3.42
CA SER A 6 31.34 8.61 -2.48
C SER A 6 30.49 8.18 -1.27
N GLU A 7 29.60 9.05 -0.80
CA GLU A 7 28.71 8.72 0.32
C GLU A 7 27.59 7.79 -0.10
N VAL A 8 27.06 7.94 -1.31
CA VAL A 8 26.11 6.97 -1.87
C VAL A 8 26.77 5.60 -2.00
N LEU A 9 28.01 5.54 -2.47
CA LEU A 9 28.77 4.28 -2.54
C LEU A 9 28.93 3.64 -1.16
N VAL A 10 29.29 4.41 -0.12
CA VAL A 10 29.35 3.91 1.26
C VAL A 10 27.97 3.46 1.76
N GLY A 11 26.91 4.19 1.42
CA GLY A 11 25.53 3.80 1.73
C GLY A 11 25.16 2.43 1.15
N ARG A 12 25.51 2.16 -0.11
CA ARG A 12 25.35 0.84 -0.74
C ARG A 12 26.10 -0.25 0.02
N ARG A 13 27.34 0.02 0.43
CA ARG A 13 28.15 -0.91 1.23
C ARG A 13 27.57 -1.20 2.62
N TYR A 14 26.90 -0.23 3.24
CA TYR A 14 26.15 -0.45 4.47
C TYR A 14 24.88 -1.26 4.23
N LEU A 15 24.16 -1.00 3.14
CA LEU A 15 22.98 -1.77 2.75
C LEU A 15 23.32 -3.25 2.52
N GLU A 16 24.39 -3.54 1.77
CA GLU A 16 24.90 -4.90 1.54
C GLU A 16 25.19 -5.66 2.85
N ARG A 17 25.70 -4.94 3.86
CA ARG A 17 26.04 -5.50 5.18
C ARG A 17 24.86 -5.51 6.17
N GLY A 18 23.70 -4.95 5.79
CA GLY A 18 22.52 -4.89 6.64
C GLY A 18 22.54 -3.81 7.72
N PHE A 19 23.41 -2.80 7.61
CA PHE A 19 23.41 -1.61 8.46
C PHE A 19 22.40 -0.58 7.94
N LEU A 20 21.10 -0.90 8.07
CA LEU A 20 20.02 -0.17 7.40
C LEU A 20 19.92 1.30 7.82
N ASP A 21 20.12 1.63 9.10
CA ASP A 21 20.04 3.02 9.57
C ASP A 21 21.19 3.88 9.04
N ALA A 22 22.39 3.30 8.93
CA ALA A 22 23.54 3.98 8.35
C ALA A 22 23.36 4.19 6.85
N ALA A 23 22.87 3.17 6.13
CA ALA A 23 22.54 3.27 4.72
C ALA A 23 21.46 4.33 4.47
N MET A 24 20.35 4.28 5.22
CA MET A 24 19.25 5.23 5.15
C MET A 24 19.72 6.66 5.39
N LYS A 25 20.52 6.91 6.43
CA LYS A 25 21.07 8.24 6.72
C LYS A 25 21.86 8.80 5.54
N LEU A 26 22.70 7.98 4.89
CA LEU A 26 23.50 8.42 3.74
C LEU A 26 22.65 8.62 2.48
N PHE A 27 21.67 7.75 2.24
CA PHE A 27 20.78 7.86 1.08
C PHE A 27 19.87 9.08 1.18
N VAL A 28 19.19 9.29 2.32
CA VAL A 28 18.30 10.44 2.55
C VAL A 28 19.06 11.77 2.34
N ARG A 29 20.31 11.83 2.83
CA ARG A 29 21.13 13.04 2.71
C ARG A 29 21.58 13.33 1.28
N ASN A 30 21.65 12.30 0.44
CA ASN A 30 22.16 12.37 -0.93
C ASN A 30 21.08 11.97 -1.95
N ALA A 31 19.80 12.22 -1.64
CA ALA A 31 18.67 11.61 -2.34
C ALA A 31 18.69 11.84 -3.86
N GLU A 32 19.18 12.99 -4.32
CA GLU A 32 19.32 13.34 -5.75
C GLU A 32 20.30 12.45 -6.53
N LEU A 33 21.22 11.76 -5.83
CA LEU A 33 22.22 10.87 -6.42
C LEU A 33 21.92 9.38 -6.20
N VAL A 34 20.92 9.05 -5.39
CA VAL A 34 20.54 7.68 -5.06
C VAL A 34 19.65 7.14 -6.16
N THR A 35 19.94 5.93 -6.65
CA THR A 35 19.18 5.35 -7.76
C THR A 35 17.90 4.71 -7.24
N ALA A 36 16.91 4.54 -8.12
CA ALA A 36 15.70 3.78 -7.81
C ALA A 36 16.01 2.34 -7.34
N GLY A 37 17.06 1.71 -7.87
CA GLY A 37 17.50 0.38 -7.44
C GLY A 37 18.01 0.37 -5.99
N ASP A 38 18.73 1.42 -5.58
CA ASP A 38 19.20 1.56 -4.19
C ASP A 38 18.03 1.76 -3.22
N TRP A 39 17.06 2.59 -3.60
CA TRP A 39 15.84 2.82 -2.82
C TRP A 39 15.00 1.54 -2.68
N THR A 40 14.79 0.83 -3.78
CA THR A 40 14.06 -0.45 -3.80
C THR A 40 14.76 -1.48 -2.91
N GLY A 41 16.09 -1.64 -3.06
CA GLY A 41 16.87 -2.55 -2.23
C GLY A 41 16.83 -2.21 -0.74
N LEU A 42 16.85 -0.92 -0.38
CA LEU A 42 16.70 -0.50 1.02
C LEU A 42 15.29 -0.81 1.54
N ALA A 43 14.24 -0.53 0.77
CA ALA A 43 12.86 -0.83 1.14
C ALA A 43 12.65 -2.34 1.39
N ASP A 44 13.17 -3.19 0.50
CA ASP A 44 13.10 -4.64 0.64
C ASP A 44 13.75 -5.13 1.93
N ARG A 45 14.96 -4.64 2.24
CA ARG A 45 15.66 -5.01 3.48
C ARG A 45 14.96 -4.50 4.74
N LEU A 46 14.32 -3.34 4.69
CA LEU A 46 13.50 -2.82 5.79
C LEU A 46 12.27 -3.71 6.02
N MET A 47 11.62 -4.16 4.94
CA MET A 47 10.49 -5.08 4.99
C MET A 47 10.88 -6.45 5.58
N GLU A 48 12.04 -7.00 5.22
CA GLU A 48 12.58 -8.24 5.83
C GLU A 48 12.73 -8.15 7.35
N ARG A 49 12.95 -6.94 7.89
CA ARG A 49 13.05 -6.68 9.33
C ARG A 49 11.76 -6.14 9.94
N ASN A 50 10.64 -6.25 9.23
CA ASN A 50 9.33 -5.77 9.65
C ASN A 50 9.31 -4.25 9.99
N ARG A 51 10.19 -3.46 9.37
CA ARG A 51 10.26 -1.99 9.55
C ARG A 51 9.34 -1.28 8.54
N ILE A 52 8.03 -1.55 8.65
CA ILE A 52 7.03 -1.16 7.65
C ILE A 52 6.99 0.36 7.41
N ASN A 53 6.92 1.16 8.47
CA ASN A 53 6.82 2.62 8.34
C ASN A 53 8.06 3.22 7.68
N ASP A 54 9.24 2.64 7.93
CA ASP A 54 10.46 3.10 7.27
C ASP A 54 10.46 2.69 5.80
N ALA A 55 10.05 1.46 5.47
CA ALA A 55 9.94 1.05 4.06
C ALA A 55 9.01 1.96 3.26
N VAL A 56 7.83 2.31 3.82
CA VAL A 56 6.89 3.25 3.18
C VAL A 56 7.53 4.61 2.94
N ARG A 57 8.11 5.22 3.98
CA ARG A 57 8.75 6.55 3.88
C ARG A 57 9.84 6.57 2.82
N ILE A 58 10.62 5.49 2.73
CA ILE A 58 11.76 5.40 1.82
C ILE A 58 11.30 5.18 0.38
N CYS A 59 10.23 4.41 0.16
CA CYS A 59 9.60 4.29 -1.15
C CYS A 59 9.06 5.63 -1.66
N GLU A 60 8.38 6.40 -0.80
CA GLU A 60 7.90 7.74 -1.10
C GLU A 60 9.06 8.68 -1.46
N LEU A 61 10.09 8.72 -0.63
CA LEU A 61 11.27 9.57 -0.86
C LEU A 61 12.01 9.22 -2.15
N GLY A 62 12.16 7.93 -2.42
CA GLY A 62 12.82 7.43 -3.62
C GLY A 62 11.95 7.46 -4.88
N SER A 63 10.66 7.82 -4.75
CA SER A 63 9.66 7.68 -5.81
C SER A 63 9.66 6.28 -6.45
N VAL A 64 9.84 5.25 -5.62
CA VAL A 64 9.84 3.84 -6.05
C VAL A 64 8.57 3.14 -5.57
N PRO A 65 8.05 2.16 -6.34
CA PRO A 65 6.85 1.44 -5.94
C PRO A 65 7.05 0.71 -4.60
N LEU A 66 5.98 0.65 -3.82
CA LEU A 66 5.94 -0.19 -2.62
C LEU A 66 6.03 -1.67 -3.01
N PRO A 67 6.75 -2.51 -2.25
CA PRO A 67 6.82 -3.95 -2.49
C PRO A 67 5.51 -4.64 -2.08
N ARG A 68 4.43 -4.42 -2.86
CA ARG A 68 3.05 -4.82 -2.56
C ARG A 68 2.92 -6.27 -2.08
N ASP A 69 3.53 -7.22 -2.79
CA ASP A 69 3.45 -8.64 -2.46
C ASP A 69 3.96 -8.97 -1.04
N ARG A 70 5.01 -8.26 -0.58
CA ARG A 70 5.53 -8.41 0.77
C ARG A 70 4.57 -7.84 1.81
N PHE A 71 3.97 -6.68 1.55
CA PHE A 71 2.94 -6.12 2.44
C PHE A 71 1.72 -7.06 2.55
N LEU A 72 1.24 -7.62 1.43
CA LEU A 72 0.15 -8.59 1.43
C LEU A 72 0.49 -9.83 2.25
N THR A 73 1.68 -10.39 2.06
CA THR A 73 2.16 -11.57 2.81
C THR A 73 2.22 -11.29 4.32
N LEU A 74 2.69 -10.11 4.71
CA LEU A 74 2.72 -9.69 6.12
C LEU A 74 1.31 -9.43 6.66
N GLY A 75 0.40 -8.88 5.85
CA GLY A 75 -1.01 -8.70 6.21
C GLY A 75 -1.69 -10.04 6.46
N ASP A 76 -1.47 -11.02 5.57
CA ASP A 76 -1.96 -12.39 5.73
C ASP A 76 -1.42 -13.03 7.04
N ALA A 77 -0.14 -12.79 7.37
CA ALA A 77 0.47 -13.28 8.60
C ALA A 77 -0.06 -12.57 9.87
N ALA A 78 -0.27 -11.26 9.81
CA ALA A 78 -0.86 -10.46 10.89
C ALA A 78 -2.29 -10.93 11.18
N LEU A 79 -3.09 -11.16 10.14
CA LEU A 79 -4.45 -11.65 10.24
C LEU A 79 -4.51 -13.04 10.89
N LYS A 80 -3.60 -13.96 10.52
CA LYS A 80 -3.45 -15.27 11.18
C LYS A 80 -3.13 -15.17 12.68
N ARG A 81 -2.37 -14.15 13.07
CA ARG A 81 -2.03 -13.85 14.48
C ARG A 81 -3.12 -13.06 15.20
N LYS A 82 -4.25 -12.78 14.53
CA LYS A 82 -5.35 -11.93 15.01
C LYS A 82 -4.93 -10.47 15.28
N ASP A 83 -3.84 -10.01 14.67
CA ASP A 83 -3.49 -8.59 14.62
C ASP A 83 -4.33 -7.92 13.52
N ILE A 84 -5.56 -7.59 13.88
CA ILE A 84 -6.57 -7.05 12.97
C ILE A 84 -6.16 -5.68 12.43
N ASP A 85 -5.67 -4.81 13.32
CA ASP A 85 -5.33 -3.43 12.96
C ASP A 85 -4.04 -3.38 12.12
N GLY A 86 -3.06 -4.25 12.43
CA GLY A 86 -1.87 -4.45 11.60
C GLY A 86 -2.21 -5.00 10.22
N ALA A 87 -3.09 -6.01 10.14
CA ALA A 87 -3.52 -6.57 8.86
C ALA A 87 -4.28 -5.55 8.00
N MET A 88 -5.20 -4.78 8.58
CA MET A 88 -5.95 -3.73 7.87
C MET A 88 -5.02 -2.71 7.23
N ARG A 89 -4.08 -2.17 8.02
CA ARG A 89 -3.11 -1.17 7.53
C ARG A 89 -2.28 -1.73 6.38
N LEU A 90 -1.83 -2.98 6.48
CA LEU A 90 -1.02 -3.62 5.44
C LEU A 90 -1.82 -3.86 4.16
N TYR A 91 -3.08 -4.25 4.26
CA TYR A 91 -3.97 -4.41 3.12
C TYR A 91 -4.32 -3.09 2.44
N GLU A 92 -4.54 -2.01 3.20
CA GLU A 92 -4.75 -0.68 2.62
C GLU A 92 -3.50 -0.19 1.88
N LEU A 93 -2.32 -0.31 2.49
CA LEU A 93 -1.04 0.12 1.89
C LEU A 93 -0.69 -0.67 0.62
N ALA A 94 -1.05 -1.95 0.59
CA ALA A 94 -0.78 -2.83 -0.54
C ALA A 94 -1.90 -2.85 -1.58
N ASP A 95 -3.00 -2.14 -1.36
CA ASP A 95 -4.21 -2.22 -2.18
C ASP A 95 -4.62 -3.69 -2.41
N ALA A 96 -4.99 -4.37 -1.31
CA ALA A 96 -5.30 -5.80 -1.32
C ALA A 96 -6.53 -6.14 -2.17
N ASP A 97 -6.54 -7.36 -2.70
CA ASP A 97 -7.64 -7.89 -3.48
C ASP A 97 -8.90 -8.16 -2.66
N GLN A 98 -10.02 -8.28 -3.37
CA GLN A 98 -11.33 -8.54 -2.80
C GLN A 98 -11.37 -9.83 -1.96
N ASP A 99 -10.59 -10.85 -2.33
CA ASP A 99 -10.50 -12.11 -1.60
C ASP A 99 -9.91 -11.91 -0.19
N ARG A 100 -8.85 -11.10 -0.05
CA ARG A 100 -8.27 -10.79 1.27
C ARG A 100 -9.21 -9.93 2.10
N TRP A 101 -9.90 -8.96 1.50
CA TRP A 101 -10.88 -8.15 2.21
C TRP A 101 -12.10 -8.97 2.67
N THR A 102 -12.54 -9.94 1.86
CA THR A 102 -13.62 -10.88 2.25
C THR A 102 -13.21 -11.67 3.49
N ARG A 103 -12.01 -12.27 3.49
CA ARG A 103 -11.49 -13.01 4.66
C ARG A 103 -11.33 -12.12 5.89
N PHE A 104 -10.94 -10.86 5.69
CA PHE A 104 -10.81 -9.88 6.77
C PHE A 104 -12.17 -9.59 7.42
N VAL A 105 -13.20 -9.35 6.61
CA VAL A 105 -14.58 -9.14 7.08
C VAL A 105 -15.12 -10.38 7.79
N ASP A 106 -14.88 -11.59 7.27
CA ASP A 106 -15.26 -12.85 7.94
C ASP A 106 -14.67 -13.02 9.34
N ILE A 107 -13.49 -12.44 9.58
CA ILE A 107 -12.87 -12.44 10.91
C ILE A 107 -13.50 -11.38 11.79
N LEU A 108 -13.78 -10.18 11.26
CA LEU A 108 -14.45 -9.11 12.00
C LEU A 108 -15.87 -9.51 12.45
N THR A 109 -16.62 -10.26 11.64
CA THR A 109 -17.98 -10.72 12.01
C THR A 109 -17.99 -11.71 13.19
N ARG A 110 -16.84 -12.30 13.52
CA ARG A 110 -16.67 -13.13 14.73
C ARG A 110 -16.40 -12.30 15.98
N LEU A 111 -16.25 -10.98 15.85
CA LEU A 111 -15.96 -10.02 16.90
C LEU A 111 -17.10 -8.98 16.96
N PRO A 112 -18.14 -9.19 17.80
CA PRO A 112 -19.31 -8.32 17.85
C PRO A 112 -18.97 -6.83 18.08
N ASP A 113 -17.94 -6.56 18.88
CA ASP A 113 -17.48 -5.20 19.18
C ASP A 113 -16.92 -4.45 17.96
N ARG A 114 -16.58 -5.16 16.89
CA ARG A 114 -16.05 -4.61 15.64
C ARG A 114 -17.07 -4.64 14.48
N ALA A 115 -18.36 -4.86 14.76
CA ALA A 115 -19.39 -4.91 13.73
C ALA A 115 -19.44 -3.65 12.85
N ARG A 116 -19.30 -2.46 13.44
CA ARG A 116 -19.24 -1.20 12.68
C ARG A 116 -18.05 -1.15 11.71
N GLN A 117 -16.89 -1.62 12.15
CA GLN A 117 -15.68 -1.70 11.32
C GLN A 117 -15.87 -2.70 10.17
N ALA A 118 -16.56 -3.82 10.41
CA ALA A 118 -16.87 -4.81 9.38
C ALA A 118 -17.70 -4.21 8.24
N VAL A 119 -18.72 -3.40 8.59
CA VAL A 119 -19.57 -2.70 7.61
C VAL A 119 -18.74 -1.71 6.80
N GLU A 120 -17.94 -0.86 7.46
CA GLU A 120 -17.11 0.15 6.78
C GLU A 120 -16.12 -0.48 5.79
N VAL A 121 -15.45 -1.56 6.19
CA VAL A 121 -14.52 -2.29 5.31
C VAL A 121 -15.25 -2.92 4.12
N ALA A 122 -16.43 -3.51 4.35
CA ALA A 122 -17.22 -4.10 3.27
C ALA A 122 -17.70 -3.03 2.28
N GLU A 123 -18.16 -1.87 2.75
CA GLU A 123 -18.58 -0.76 1.90
C GLU A 123 -17.43 -0.21 1.05
N ARG A 124 -16.23 -0.13 1.62
CA ARG A 124 -15.08 0.47 0.95
C ARG A 124 -14.38 -0.46 -0.04
N HIS A 125 -14.31 -1.76 0.27
CA HIS A 125 -13.46 -2.70 -0.47
C HIS A 125 -14.20 -3.87 -1.12
N LEU A 126 -15.45 -4.14 -0.72
CA LEU A 126 -16.24 -5.26 -1.24
C LEU A 126 -17.51 -4.80 -2.00
N ARG A 127 -17.86 -3.52 -1.93
CA ARG A 127 -18.97 -2.97 -2.71
C ARG A 127 -18.55 -2.90 -4.18
N ASN A 128 -19.30 -3.59 -5.04
CA ASN A 128 -19.19 -3.38 -6.48
C ASN A 128 -19.42 -1.89 -6.78
N PRO A 129 -18.69 -1.27 -7.73
CA PRO A 129 -19.20 -0.06 -8.33
C PRO A 129 -20.53 -0.44 -8.98
N GLU A 130 -21.65 0.01 -8.40
CA GLU A 130 -22.89 0.06 -9.15
C GLU A 130 -22.56 0.81 -10.45
N PRO A 131 -22.90 0.29 -11.64
CA PRO A 131 -22.72 1.07 -12.84
C PRO A 131 -23.51 2.35 -12.63
N GLU A 132 -22.82 3.49 -12.59
CA GLU A 132 -23.47 4.79 -12.67
C GLU A 132 -24.38 4.71 -13.88
N THR A 133 -25.69 4.63 -13.64
CA THR A 133 -26.68 4.83 -14.67
C THR A 133 -26.50 6.28 -15.09
N PHE A 134 -25.71 6.50 -16.13
CA PHE A 134 -25.76 7.71 -16.91
C PHE A 134 -27.21 7.86 -17.36
N ASP A 135 -27.96 8.70 -16.65
CA ASP A 135 -29.27 9.19 -17.06
C ASP A 135 -29.04 10.08 -18.28
N ASP A 136 -28.88 9.43 -19.43
CA ASP A 136 -28.74 10.09 -20.71
C ASP A 136 -30.14 10.56 -21.11
N GLY A 137 -30.48 11.77 -20.65
CA GLY A 137 -31.77 12.44 -20.72
C GLY A 137 -32.36 12.54 -22.14
N ARG A 138 -32.79 11.41 -22.69
CA ARG A 138 -33.45 11.32 -23.99
C ARG A 138 -34.95 11.43 -23.80
N ALA A 139 -35.41 12.68 -23.76
CA ALA A 139 -36.83 13.01 -23.88
C ALA A 139 -37.48 12.31 -25.10
N PRO A 140 -38.69 11.73 -24.96
CA PRO A 140 -39.37 11.12 -26.08
C PRO A 140 -39.93 12.20 -27.01
N ARG A 141 -39.36 12.33 -28.22
CA ARG A 141 -39.96 13.11 -29.32
C ARG A 141 -41.27 12.44 -29.74
N ARG A 142 -42.41 13.00 -29.31
CA ARG A 142 -43.72 12.67 -29.88
C ARG A 142 -43.81 13.21 -31.32
N ILE A 143 -43.90 12.29 -32.26
CA ILE A 143 -44.10 12.51 -33.68
C ILE A 143 -45.53 13.03 -33.90
N LYS A 144 -45.67 14.10 -34.71
CA LYS A 144 -46.96 14.69 -35.11
C LYS A 144 -47.74 13.69 -35.97
N ALA A 145 -49.03 13.50 -35.67
CA ALA A 145 -49.97 12.86 -36.59
C ALA A 145 -50.68 13.94 -37.41
N VAL A 146 -50.63 13.78 -38.73
CA VAL A 146 -51.36 14.57 -39.74
C VAL A 146 -52.79 14.05 -39.82
N LYS A 147 -53.76 14.95 -39.83
CA LYS A 147 -55.01 14.77 -40.58
C LYS A 147 -55.58 16.13 -40.95
#